data_AF-A0A382RMJ0-F1
#
_entry.id   AF-A0A382RMJ0-F1
#
_cell.length_a   1.000
_cell.length_b   1.000
_cell.length_c   1.000
_cell.angle_alpha   90.00
_cell.angle_beta   90.00
_cell.angle_gamma   90.00
#
_symmetry.space_group_name_H-M   'P 1'
#
loop_
_entity.id
_entity.type
_entity.pdbx_description
1 polymer ?
#
loop_
_entity_poly.entity_id
_entity_poly.type
_entity_poly.pdbx_seq_one_letter_code
_entity_poly.pdbx_strand_id
1 'polypeptide(L)'
;MVEVTLNEPDDFLKVRETLTRIGVASRKEKKIYQSCHILHKQGRYFLVHFKELFALDGKHANLTVNDVQRRNRIAQLLADWGLVGVVDTVRIQDIAPLNQIKVLSFKDKGEWILETKYNIGAKKKKNEEEG
;
A
#
# COMPACT_ATOMS: atom_id res chain seq x y z
N MET A 1 6.73 4.51 -7.19
CA MET A 1 5.55 5.26 -6.71
C MET A 1 4.65 5.49 -7.90
N VAL A 2 3.33 5.43 -7.71
CA VAL A 2 2.33 5.73 -8.75
C VAL A 2 1.58 6.97 -8.30
N GLU A 3 1.59 8.00 -9.12
CA GLU A 3 0.81 9.20 -8.84
C GLU A 3 -0.67 8.93 -9.09
N VAL A 4 -1.50 9.43 -8.18
CA VAL A 4 -2.94 9.28 -8.25
C VAL A 4 -3.65 10.60 -7.95
N THR A 5 -4.88 10.73 -8.41
CA THR A 5 -5.82 11.79 -8.05
C THR A 5 -6.88 11.24 -7.11
N LEU A 6 -7.45 12.13 -6.29
CA LEU A 6 -8.62 11.87 -5.45
C LEU A 6 -9.75 12.79 -5.92
N ASN A 7 -11.00 12.36 -5.80
CA ASN A 7 -12.15 13.20 -6.15
C ASN A 7 -12.34 14.29 -5.10
N GLU A 8 -12.26 13.90 -3.82
CA GLU A 8 -12.36 14.81 -2.68
C GLU A 8 -11.17 14.64 -1.73
N PRO A 9 -10.73 15.69 -1.01
CA PRO A 9 -9.64 15.57 -0.02
C PRO A 9 -9.90 14.49 1.05
N ASP A 10 -11.15 14.31 1.47
CA ASP A 10 -11.56 13.33 2.48
C ASP A 10 -11.45 11.88 2.00
N ASP A 11 -11.42 11.65 0.67
CA ASP A 11 -11.18 10.32 0.10
C ASP A 11 -9.80 9.78 0.49
N PHE A 12 -8.86 10.64 0.88
CA PHE A 12 -7.56 10.23 1.39
C PHE A 12 -7.71 9.25 2.57
N LEU A 13 -8.61 9.54 3.52
CA LEU A 13 -8.83 8.67 4.67
C LEU A 13 -9.50 7.36 4.27
N LYS A 14 -10.43 7.41 3.30
CA LYS A 14 -11.11 6.23 2.76
C LYS A 14 -10.12 5.29 2.06
N VAL A 15 -9.25 5.83 1.20
CA VAL A 15 -8.19 5.07 0.52
C VAL A 15 -7.20 4.51 1.54
N ARG A 16 -6.79 5.31 2.53
CA ARG A 16 -5.89 4.87 3.59
C ARG A 16 -6.46 3.70 4.39
N GLU A 17 -7.74 3.74 4.80
CA GLU A 17 -8.39 2.60 5.48
C GLU A 17 -8.47 1.38 4.57
N THR A 18 -8.88 1.58 3.32
CA THR A 18 -9.04 0.50 2.34
C THR A 18 -7.73 -0.26 2.14
N LEU A 19 -6.60 0.45 2.05
CA LEU A 19 -5.27 -0.14 1.90
C LEU A 19 -4.86 -1.03 3.09
N THR A 20 -5.33 -0.78 4.31
CA THR A 20 -5.04 -1.64 5.48
C THR A 20 -5.61 -3.06 5.33
N ARG A 21 -6.62 -3.21 4.46
CA ARG A 21 -7.32 -4.47 4.18
C ARG A 21 -6.84 -5.17 2.91
N ILE A 22 -5.74 -4.68 2.30
CA ILE A 22 -5.21 -5.19 1.03
C ILE A 22 -3.71 -5.47 1.14
N GLY A 23 -3.32 -6.70 0.78
CA GLY A 23 -1.92 -7.07 0.71
C GLY A 23 -1.67 -8.57 0.69
N VAL A 24 -0.60 -9.02 1.34
CA VAL A 24 -0.24 -10.44 1.38
C VAL A 24 -0.82 -11.06 2.65
N ALA A 25 -1.49 -12.22 2.52
CA ALA A 25 -2.13 -12.87 3.66
C ALA A 25 -1.37 -14.12 4.12
N SER A 26 -1.22 -14.27 5.44
CA SER A 26 -0.90 -15.53 6.11
C SER A 26 -2.20 -16.16 6.62
N ARG A 27 -2.64 -17.25 5.98
CA ARG A 27 -3.85 -17.97 6.40
C ARG A 27 -3.68 -18.64 7.77
N LYS A 28 -2.48 -19.15 8.05
CA LYS A 28 -2.15 -19.80 9.33
C LYS A 28 -2.31 -18.84 10.51
N GLU A 29 -1.89 -17.59 10.34
CA GLU A 29 -1.96 -16.56 11.39
C GLU A 29 -3.25 -15.72 11.31
N LYS A 30 -4.13 -15.96 10.32
CA LYS A 30 -5.21 -15.05 9.93
C LYS A 30 -4.75 -13.58 9.92
N LYS A 31 -3.61 -13.33 9.29
CA LYS A 31 -2.98 -12.01 9.24
C LYS A 31 -2.88 -11.52 7.80
N ILE A 32 -3.19 -10.25 7.58
CA ILE A 32 -2.92 -9.57 6.32
C ILE A 32 -1.84 -8.52 6.55
N TYR A 33 -0.82 -8.54 5.69
CA TYR A 33 0.26 -7.57 5.69
C TYR A 33 -0.04 -6.53 4.63
N GLN A 34 -0.31 -5.29 5.04
CA GLN A 34 -0.54 -4.17 4.14
C GLN A 34 0.66 -3.97 3.21
N SER A 35 0.39 -3.97 1.89
CA SER A 35 1.45 -3.83 0.88
C SER A 35 1.70 -2.37 0.47
N CYS A 36 0.66 -1.56 0.40
CA CYS A 36 0.71 -0.22 -0.17
C CYS A 36 0.16 0.84 0.78
N HIS A 37 0.67 2.06 0.63
CA HIS A 37 0.22 3.25 1.36
C HIS A 37 -0.12 4.36 0.37
N ILE A 38 -1.00 5.26 0.80
CA ILE A 38 -1.23 6.54 0.14
C ILE A 38 -0.43 7.62 0.87
N LEU A 39 0.34 8.40 0.10
CA LEU A 39 1.09 9.57 0.57
C LEU A 39 0.50 10.84 -0.03
N HIS A 40 0.59 11.93 0.72
CA HIS A 40 0.36 13.28 0.21
C HIS A 40 1.68 14.05 0.32
N LYS A 41 2.21 14.53 -0.82
CA LYS A 41 3.49 15.25 -0.89
C LYS A 41 3.38 16.38 -1.90
N GLN A 42 3.64 17.61 -1.47
CA GLN A 42 3.68 18.80 -2.32
C GLN A 42 2.41 18.98 -3.19
N GLY A 43 1.23 18.77 -2.59
CA GLY A 43 -0.06 18.90 -3.28
C GLY A 43 -0.44 17.73 -4.18
N ARG A 44 0.33 16.64 -4.19
CA ARG A 44 0.11 15.45 -5.04
C ARG A 44 -0.04 14.20 -4.19
N TYR A 45 -0.83 13.24 -4.68
CA TYR A 45 -1.06 11.96 -4.00
C TYR A 45 -0.31 10.83 -4.71
N PHE A 46 0.22 9.90 -3.92
CA PHE A 46 0.99 8.76 -4.45
C PHE A 46 0.59 7.46 -3.76
N LEU A 47 0.36 6.41 -4.55
CA LEU A 47 0.37 5.04 -4.08
C LEU A 47 1.80 4.49 -4.12
N VAL A 48 2.25 3.99 -2.98
CA VAL A 48 3.62 3.52 -2.79
C VAL A 48 3.64 2.18 -2.09
N HIS A 49 4.56 1.30 -2.49
CA HIS A 49 4.80 0.06 -1.76
C HIS A 49 5.56 0.37 -0.45
N PHE A 50 5.32 -0.37 0.64
CA PHE A 50 5.98 -0.09 1.93
C PHE A 50 7.52 -0.14 1.85
N LYS A 51 8.09 -0.95 0.95
CA LYS A 51 9.54 -0.97 0.70
C LYS A 51 10.06 0.31 0.05
N GLU A 52 9.26 0.98 -0.79
CA GLU A 52 9.61 2.29 -1.34
C GLU A 52 9.70 3.34 -0.21
N LEU A 53 8.88 3.21 0.84
CA LEU A 53 8.96 4.07 2.03
C LEU A 53 10.26 3.88 2.81
N PHE A 54 10.73 2.64 2.95
CA PHE A 54 12.05 2.38 3.54
C PHE A 54 13.18 3.04 2.75
N ALA A 55 13.12 3.01 1.42
CA ALA A 55 14.10 3.68 0.56
C ALA A 55 14.06 5.21 0.73
N LEU A 56 12.87 5.81 0.85
CA LEU A 56 12.70 7.25 1.09
C LEU A 56 13.28 7.69 2.45
N ASP A 57 13.32 6.79 3.44
CA ASP A 57 13.96 7.01 4.74
C ASP A 57 15.48 6.72 4.72
N GLY A 58 16.07 6.40 3.56
CA GLY A 58 17.49 6.05 3.42
C GLY A 58 17.85 4.67 3.96
N LYS A 59 16.87 3.80 4.23
CA LYS A 59 17.09 2.41 4.67
C LYS A 59 17.29 1.49 3.47
N HIS A 60 17.96 0.37 3.69
CA HIS A 60 18.05 -0.68 2.68
C HIS A 60 16.65 -1.21 2.32
N ALA A 61 16.27 -1.11 1.05
CA ALA A 61 14.99 -1.55 0.54
C ALA A 61 15.21 -2.57 -0.58
N ASN A 62 15.02 -3.85 -0.27
CA ASN A 62 15.04 -4.92 -1.28
C ASN A 62 13.72 -4.96 -2.07
N LEU A 63 13.47 -3.93 -2.88
CA LEU A 63 12.29 -3.81 -3.74
C LEU A 63 12.45 -4.71 -4.96
N THR A 64 11.51 -5.64 -5.14
CA THR A 64 11.50 -6.60 -6.26
C THR A 64 10.49 -6.20 -7.33
N VAL A 65 10.61 -6.78 -8.52
CA VAL A 65 9.62 -6.63 -9.61
C VAL A 65 8.22 -7.04 -9.13
N ASN A 66 8.10 -8.12 -8.37
CA ASN A 66 6.81 -8.58 -7.86
C ASN A 66 6.19 -7.58 -6.86
N ASP A 67 7.00 -6.86 -6.06
CA ASP A 67 6.49 -5.79 -5.19
C ASP A 67 5.87 -4.65 -6.03
N VAL A 68 6.51 -4.28 -7.13
CA VAL A 68 6.02 -3.28 -8.10
C VAL A 68 4.73 -3.75 -8.78
N GLN A 69 4.71 -4.98 -9.27
CA GLN A 69 3.54 -5.61 -9.89
C GLN A 69 2.35 -5.69 -8.94
N ARG A 70 2.58 -5.97 -7.65
CA ARG A 70 1.53 -5.95 -6.62
C ARG A 70 1.02 -4.54 -6.35
N ARG A 71 1.91 -3.55 -6.26
CA ARG A 71 1.51 -2.14 -6.15
C ARG A 71 0.64 -1.73 -7.34
N ASN A 72 1.02 -2.10 -8.55
CA ASN A 72 0.29 -1.78 -9.77
C ASN A 72 -1.10 -2.45 -9.79
N ARG A 73 -1.19 -3.73 -9.40
CA ARG A 73 -2.49 -4.41 -9.22
C ARG A 73 -3.38 -3.70 -8.19
N ILE A 74 -2.83 -3.28 -7.06
CA ILE A 74 -3.59 -2.55 -6.03
C ILE A 74 -4.05 -1.19 -6.56
N ALA A 75 -3.18 -0.45 -7.27
CA ALA A 75 -3.55 0.81 -7.91
C ALA A 75 -4.69 0.63 -8.92
N GLN A 76 -4.63 -0.42 -9.76
CA GLN A 76 -5.70 -0.75 -10.69
C GLN A 76 -7.01 -1.06 -9.95
N LEU A 77 -6.99 -1.89 -8.89
CA LEU A 77 -8.19 -2.21 -8.12
C LEU A 77 -8.85 -0.95 -7.52
N LEU A 78 -8.05 -0.04 -6.95
CA LEU A 78 -8.57 1.21 -6.40
C LEU A 78 -9.15 2.12 -7.48
N ALA A 79 -8.57 2.13 -8.68
CA ALA A 79 -9.08 2.88 -9.82
C ALA A 79 -10.39 2.27 -10.36
N ASP A 80 -10.45 0.94 -10.47
CA ASP A 80 -11.66 0.22 -10.91
C ASP A 80 -12.84 0.45 -9.96
N TRP A 81 -12.56 0.66 -8.66
CA TRP A 81 -13.58 1.02 -7.66
C TRP A 81 -13.90 2.52 -7.60
N GLY A 82 -13.26 3.34 -8.43
CA GLY A 82 -13.45 4.80 -8.45
C GLY A 82 -12.92 5.52 -7.21
N LEU A 83 -12.04 4.87 -6.41
CA LEU A 83 -11.47 5.48 -5.21
C LEU A 83 -10.30 6.41 -5.52
N VAL A 84 -9.62 6.19 -6.66
CA VAL A 84 -8.50 7.01 -7.14
C VAL A 84 -8.53 7.11 -8.66
N GLY A 85 -7.97 8.17 -9.24
CA GLY A 85 -7.59 8.21 -10.64
C GLY A 85 -6.10 7.95 -10.80
N VAL A 86 -5.66 7.16 -11.78
CA VAL A 86 -4.23 6.94 -12.06
C VAL A 86 -3.76 7.94 -13.10
N VAL A 87 -2.78 8.78 -12.76
CA VAL A 87 -2.31 9.87 -13.64
C VAL A 87 -1.58 9.34 -14.87
N ASP A 88 -0.74 8.32 -14.71
CA ASP A 88 0.00 7.67 -15.78
C ASP A 88 -0.26 6.16 -15.75
N THR A 89 -1.19 5.71 -16.59
CA THR A 89 -1.65 4.32 -16.67
C THR A 89 -0.57 3.38 -17.22
N VAL A 90 0.43 3.90 -17.96
CA VAL A 90 1.55 3.08 -18.47
C VAL A 90 2.36 2.52 -17.31
N ARG A 91 2.48 3.25 -16.19
CA ARG A 91 3.24 2.81 -15.00
C ARG A 91 2.64 1.62 -14.28
N ILE A 92 1.39 1.28 -14.56
CA ILE A 92 0.67 0.18 -13.92
C ILE A 92 0.29 -0.96 -14.88
N GLN A 93 0.82 -0.99 -16.11
CA GLN A 93 0.50 -2.04 -17.08
C GLN A 93 0.97 -3.43 -16.62
N ASP A 94 2.16 -3.52 -16.02
CA ASP A 94 2.68 -4.77 -15.48
C ASP A 94 2.12 -5.02 -14.07
N ILE A 95 1.26 -6.03 -13.93
CA ILE A 95 0.46 -6.30 -12.73
C ILE A 95 0.63 -7.73 -12.24
N ALA A 96 0.62 -7.89 -10.91
CA ALA A 96 0.65 -9.22 -10.31
C ALA A 96 -0.69 -9.94 -10.55
N PRO A 97 -0.70 -11.28 -10.62
CA PRO A 97 -1.93 -12.07 -10.60
C PRO A 97 -2.75 -11.81 -9.33
N LEU A 98 -4.08 -11.76 -9.46
CA LEU A 98 -4.98 -11.42 -8.34
C LEU A 98 -4.85 -12.40 -7.16
N ASN A 99 -4.58 -13.68 -7.41
CA ASN A 99 -4.40 -14.69 -6.37
C ASN A 99 -3.18 -14.45 -5.45
N GLN A 100 -2.26 -13.56 -5.83
CA GLN A 100 -1.13 -13.15 -4.98
C GLN A 100 -1.49 -12.01 -4.01
N ILE A 101 -2.70 -11.46 -4.10
CA ILE A 101 -3.17 -10.34 -3.29
C ILE A 101 -4.47 -10.73 -2.61
N LYS A 102 -4.51 -10.58 -1.29
CA LYS A 102 -5.74 -10.70 -0.53
C LYS A 102 -6.37 -9.32 -0.41
N VAL A 103 -7.67 -9.26 -0.71
CA VAL A 103 -8.55 -8.14 -0.39
C VAL A 103 -9.54 -8.65 0.66
N LEU A 104 -9.64 -7.96 1.80
CA LEU A 104 -10.65 -8.26 2.82
C LEU A 104 -11.82 -7.30 2.67
N SER A 105 -13.04 -7.84 2.74
CA SER A 105 -14.23 -7.00 2.85
C SER A 105 -14.22 -6.28 4.20
N PHE A 106 -15.01 -5.21 4.30
CA PHE A 106 -15.15 -4.49 5.58
C PHE A 106 -15.74 -5.40 6.67
N LYS A 107 -16.61 -6.35 6.31
CA LYS A 107 -17.25 -7.28 7.23
C LYS A 107 -16.25 -8.28 7.81
N ASP A 108 -15.32 -8.76 6.98
CA ASP A 108 -14.36 -9.81 7.38
C ASP A 108 -13.17 -9.25 8.15
N LYS A 109 -12.97 -7.92 8.18
CA LYS A 109 -11.74 -7.32 8.73
C LYS A 109 -11.51 -7.64 10.21
N GLY A 110 -12.58 -7.86 10.97
CA GLY A 110 -12.52 -8.23 12.40
C GLY A 110 -12.00 -9.66 12.63
N GLU A 111 -12.02 -10.51 11.61
CA GLU A 111 -11.50 -11.88 11.69
C GLU A 111 -10.00 -11.99 11.39
N TRP A 112 -9.39 -10.87 10.98
CA TRP A 112 -8.00 -10.83 10.52
C TRP A 112 -7.20 -9.81 11.32
N ILE A 113 -5.94 -10.15 11.59
CA ILE A 113 -4.95 -9.21 12.10
C ILE A 113 -4.49 -8.34 10.92
N LEU A 114 -4.76 -7.02 10.98
CA LEU A 114 -4.32 -6.05 9.99
C LEU A 114 -2.93 -5.53 10.38
N GLU A 115 -1.89 -6.05 9.72
CA GLU A 115 -0.49 -5.75 10.03
C GLU A 115 0.08 -4.69 9.06
N THR A 116 0.61 -3.60 9.62
CA THR A 116 1.29 -2.54 8.87
C THR A 116 2.80 -2.68 9.03
N LYS A 117 3.51 -2.94 7.93
CA LYS A 117 4.99 -3.03 7.93
C LYS A 117 5.70 -1.67 7.99
N TYR A 118 4.98 -0.58 7.76
CA TYR A 118 5.52 0.77 7.81
C TYR A 118 4.53 1.77 8.40
N ASN A 119 4.89 2.39 9.51
CA ASN A 119 4.08 3.42 10.15
C ASN A 119 4.52 4.82 9.67
N ILE A 120 3.71 5.43 8.79
CA ILE A 120 3.96 6.80 8.30
C ILE A 120 3.90 7.78 9.46
N GLY A 121 4.98 8.52 9.70
CA GLY A 121 5.02 9.57 10.72
C GLY A 121 5.26 9.08 12.15
N ALA A 122 5.60 7.80 12.37
CA ALA A 122 6.11 7.38 13.66
C ALA A 122 7.44 8.10 13.93
N LYS A 123 7.50 8.96 14.96
CA LYS A 123 8.76 9.52 15.45
C LYS A 123 9.75 8.36 15.62
N LYS A 124 10.97 8.49 15.08
CA LYS A 124 12.06 7.53 15.31
C LYS A 124 12.08 7.18 16.80
N LYS A 125 11.57 6.00 17.18
CA LYS A 125 12.21 5.30 18.28
C LYS A 125 13.58 4.94 17.74
N LYS A 126 14.62 5.53 18.33
CA LYS A 126 15.97 4.97 18.25
C LYS A 126 15.83 3.53 18.73
N ASN A 127 15.64 2.58 17.83
CA ASN A 127 16.01 1.22 18.12
C ASN A 127 17.50 1.16 17.79
N GLU A 128 18.27 1.28 18.85
CA GLU A 128 19.58 0.65 18.97
C GLU A 128 19.36 -0.83 18.66
N GLU A 129 19.90 -1.30 17.54
CA GLU A 129 20.20 -2.70 17.27
C GLU A 129 21.07 -2.72 16.01
N GLU A 130 22.37 -2.58 16.23
CA GLU A 130 23.43 -3.32 15.54
C GLU A 130 24.66 -3.29 16.47
N GLY A 131 24.83 -4.41 17.18
CA GLY A 131 25.95 -4.77 18.04
C GLY A 131 25.89 -6.26 18.29
#